data_AF-R2QUV1-F1
#
_entry.id   AF-R2QUV1-F1
#
_cell.length_a   1.000
_cell.length_b   1.000
_cell.length_c   1.000
_cell.angle_alpha   90.00
_cell.angle_beta   90.00
_cell.angle_gamma   90.00
#
_symmetry.space_group_name_H-M   'P 1'
#
loop_
_entity.id
_entity.type
_entity.pdbx_description
1 polymer ?
#
loop_
_entity_poly.entity_id
_entity_poly.type
_entity_poly.pdbx_seq_one_letter_code
_entity_poly.pdbx_strand_id
1 'polypeptide(L)'
;MWKKVIRQTTVQNTILRNGLRLFQEHSWHQNKDSRTLLEISGQLHKVMQLHLNTKNLVVGVPGYGKEVTLLEVSEQDFVPHYHQIEQVHESNEGYFIRLKSI
;
A
#
# COMPACT_ATOMS: atom_id res chain seq x y z
N MET A 1 -13.43 4.85 1.05
CA MET A 1 -14.21 4.01 0.12
C MET A 1 -13.65 2.59 0.17
N TRP A 2 -14.50 1.57 0.01
CA TRP A 2 -14.07 0.17 -0.08
C TRP A 2 -13.48 -0.12 -1.46
N LYS A 3 -12.36 -0.83 -1.51
CA LYS A 3 -11.65 -1.21 -2.74
C LYS A 3 -11.57 -2.72 -2.84
N LYS A 4 -12.03 -3.28 -3.96
CA LYS A 4 -11.95 -4.72 -4.22
C LYS A 4 -10.51 -5.11 -4.55
N VAL A 5 -9.98 -6.10 -3.84
CA VAL A 5 -8.68 -6.71 -4.14
C VAL A 5 -8.88 -7.74 -5.24
N ILE A 6 -8.11 -7.61 -6.31
CA ILE A 6 -8.19 -8.48 -7.50
C ILE A 6 -7.04 -9.49 -7.55
N ARG A 7 -5.91 -9.18 -6.90
CA ARG A 7 -4.75 -10.05 -6.84
C ARG A 7 -3.97 -9.80 -5.55
N GLN A 8 -3.39 -10.88 -5.01
CA GLN A 8 -2.47 -10.83 -3.89
C GLN A 8 -1.19 -11.59 -4.23
N THR A 9 -0.03 -11.06 -3.83
CA THR A 9 1.26 -11.76 -3.95
C THR A 9 2.20 -11.29 -2.85
N THR A 10 2.98 -12.20 -2.28
CA THR A 10 4.03 -11.87 -1.31
C THR A 10 5.39 -11.80 -2.01
N VAL A 11 6.12 -10.72 -1.76
CA VAL A 11 7.47 -10.49 -2.32
C VAL A 11 8.48 -10.28 -1.20
N GLN A 12 9.76 -10.52 -1.50
CA GLN A 12 10.87 -10.25 -0.60
C GLN A 12 11.55 -8.93 -1.00
N ASN A 13 11.31 -7.85 -0.26
CA ASN A 13 11.89 -6.56 -0.57
C ASN A 13 12.08 -5.70 0.70
N THR A 14 13.34 -5.56 1.13
CA THR A 14 13.69 -4.82 2.36
C THR A 14 13.42 -3.33 2.27
N ILE A 15 13.68 -2.70 1.11
CA ILE A 15 13.45 -1.26 0.90
C ILE A 15 11.96 -0.98 1.01
N LEU A 16 11.15 -1.76 0.29
CA LEU A 16 9.71 -1.62 0.29
C LEU A 16 9.12 -1.87 1.68
N ARG A 17 9.54 -2.95 2.37
CA ARG A 17 9.08 -3.25 3.73
C ARG A 17 9.37 -2.09 4.68
N ASN A 18 10.60 -1.60 4.71
CA ASN A 18 11.00 -0.56 5.63
C ASN A 18 10.31 0.76 5.30
N GLY A 19 10.18 1.10 4.01
CA GLY A 19 9.43 2.27 3.57
C GLY A 19 7.97 2.23 4.04
N LEU A 20 7.26 1.11 3.82
CA LEU A 20 5.88 0.95 4.26
C LEU A 20 5.74 1.02 5.79
N ARG A 21 6.70 0.47 6.55
CA ARG A 21 6.70 0.56 8.02
C ARG A 21 6.83 2.00 8.51
N LEU A 22 7.66 2.84 7.86
CA LEU A 22 7.78 4.25 8.24
C LEU A 22 6.45 5.01 8.10
N PHE A 23 5.63 4.68 7.08
CA PHE A 23 4.29 5.27 6.93
C PHE A 23 3.33 4.86 8.05
N GLN A 24 3.52 3.67 8.65
CA GLN A 24 2.73 3.21 9.80
C GLN A 24 3.19 3.85 11.12
N GLU A 25 4.39 4.42 11.18
CA GLU A 25 4.92 5.11 12.37
C GLU A 25 4.40 6.54 12.45
N HIS A 26 3.47 6.78 13.38
CA HIS A 26 2.77 8.06 13.51
C HIS A 26 3.71 9.25 13.72
N SER A 27 4.71 9.08 14.59
CA SER A 27 5.72 10.10 14.86
C SER A 27 6.57 10.42 13.65
N TRP A 28 6.79 9.47 12.74
CA TRP A 28 7.60 9.71 11.56
C TRP A 28 6.85 10.56 10.53
N HIS A 29 5.61 10.19 10.21
CA HIS A 29 4.85 10.89 9.17
C HIS A 29 4.33 12.26 9.64
N GLN A 30 4.01 12.46 10.92
CA GLN A 30 3.61 13.79 11.42
C GLN A 30 4.73 14.83 11.35
N ASN A 31 5.99 14.39 11.31
CA ASN A 31 7.17 15.25 11.22
C ASN A 31 7.64 15.50 9.77
N LYS A 32 6.78 15.26 8.77
CA LYS A 32 7.08 15.47 7.35
C LYS A 32 6.01 16.36 6.74
N ASP A 33 6.43 17.22 5.81
CA ASP A 33 5.48 17.99 5.02
C ASP A 33 4.73 17.08 4.03
N SER A 34 3.53 17.50 3.65
CA SER A 34 2.64 16.73 2.80
C SER A 34 3.24 16.42 1.43
N ARG A 35 4.06 17.31 0.86
CA ARG A 35 4.69 17.10 -0.46
C ARG A 35 5.72 15.98 -0.39
N THR A 36 6.56 15.97 0.64
CA THR A 36 7.53 14.89 0.88
C THR A 36 6.82 13.54 1.07
N LEU A 37 5.74 13.50 1.85
CA LEU A 37 4.97 12.27 2.05
C LEU A 37 4.36 11.74 0.74
N LEU A 38 3.81 12.63 -0.09
CA LEU A 38 3.26 12.29 -1.40
C LEU A 38 4.33 11.73 -2.34
N GLU A 39 5.51 12.34 -2.38
CA GLU A 39 6.60 11.90 -3.24
C GLU A 39 7.09 10.50 -2.85
N ILE A 40 7.34 10.26 -1.57
CA ILE A 40 7.79 8.95 -1.07
C ILE A 40 6.68 7.90 -1.30
N SER A 41 5.43 8.25 -1.01
CA SER A 41 4.27 7.37 -1.24
C SER A 41 4.17 6.95 -2.72
N GLY A 42 4.35 7.89 -3.65
CA GLY A 42 4.36 7.62 -5.09
C GLY A 42 5.54 6.75 -5.52
N GLN A 43 6.73 6.95 -4.95
CA GLN A 43 7.90 6.10 -5.23
C GLN A 43 7.69 4.66 -4.76
N LEU A 44 7.19 4.47 -3.54
CA LEU A 44 6.85 3.14 -3.01
C LEU A 44 5.78 2.46 -3.88
N HIS A 45 4.75 3.20 -4.27
CA HIS A 45 3.70 2.68 -5.14
C HIS A 45 4.21 2.19 -6.49
N LYS A 46 5.10 2.95 -7.15
CA LYS A 46 5.76 2.52 -8.39
C LYS A 46 6.53 1.21 -8.20
N VAL A 47 7.28 1.06 -7.10
CA VAL A 47 7.99 -0.18 -6.81
C VAL A 47 7.03 -1.36 -6.64
N MET A 48 5.89 -1.15 -5.96
CA MET A 48 4.87 -2.19 -5.81
C MET A 48 4.23 -2.59 -7.15
N GLN A 49 3.92 -1.63 -8.01
CA GLN A 49 3.39 -1.86 -9.34
C GLN A 49 4.34 -2.67 -10.23
N LEU A 50 5.64 -2.41 -10.14
CA LEU A 50 6.67 -3.15 -10.88
C LEU A 50 6.69 -4.64 -10.50
N HIS A 51 6.54 -4.98 -9.21
CA HIS A 51 6.48 -6.38 -8.77
C HIS A 51 5.27 -7.15 -9.32
N LEU A 52 4.15 -6.47 -9.55
CA LEU A 52 2.93 -7.10 -10.06
C LEU A 52 2.76 -6.96 -11.58
N ASN A 53 3.60 -6.17 -12.24
CA ASN A 53 3.47 -5.76 -13.64
C ASN A 53 2.07 -5.18 -13.93
N THR A 54 1.65 -4.21 -13.13
CA THR A 54 0.31 -3.60 -13.20
C THR A 54 0.37 -2.07 -13.22
N LYS A 55 -0.69 -1.45 -13.76
CA LYS A 55 -0.96 -0.01 -13.65
C LYS A 55 -1.98 0.32 -12.57
N ASN A 56 -2.60 -0.70 -11.97
CA ASN A 56 -3.59 -0.51 -10.92
C ASN A 56 -2.95 -0.03 -9.62
N LEU A 57 -3.76 0.48 -8.71
CA LEU A 57 -3.35 0.80 -7.36
C LEU A 57 -2.93 -0.49 -6.65
N VAL A 58 -1.79 -0.42 -5.94
CA VAL A 58 -1.22 -1.55 -5.20
C VAL A 58 -0.95 -1.08 -3.78
N VAL A 59 -1.36 -1.88 -2.81
CA VAL A 59 -1.19 -1.61 -1.38
C VAL A 59 -0.25 -2.66 -0.82
N GLY A 60 0.75 -2.23 -0.06
CA GLY A 60 1.74 -3.10 0.55
C GLY A 60 1.51 -3.25 2.05
N VAL A 61 1.52 -4.48 2.54
CA VAL A 61 1.48 -4.81 3.97
C VAL A 61 2.84 -5.41 4.36
N PRO A 62 3.62 -4.75 5.23
CA PRO A 62 4.92 -5.27 5.67
C PRO A 62 4.73 -6.52 6.54
N GLY A 63 5.45 -7.59 6.18
CA GLY A 63 5.48 -8.87 6.90
C GLY A 63 6.75 -9.08 7.73
N TYR A 64 7.02 -10.34 8.07
CA TYR A 64 8.22 -10.73 8.81
C TYR A 64 9.47 -10.72 7.93
N GLY A 65 10.64 -10.46 8.53
CA GLY A 65 11.91 -10.43 7.81
C GLY A 65 11.95 -9.38 6.70
N LYS A 66 11.88 -9.83 5.44
CA LYS A 66 11.89 -8.99 4.23
C LYS A 66 10.57 -9.03 3.46
N GLU A 67 9.55 -9.69 4.01
CA GLU A 67 8.28 -9.91 3.34
C GLU A 67 7.46 -8.63 3.21
N VAL A 68 6.81 -8.51 2.06
CA VAL A 68 5.74 -7.55 1.81
C VAL A 68 4.64 -8.27 1.04
N THR A 69 3.43 -8.25 1.60
CA THR A 69 2.23 -8.71 0.89
C THR A 69 1.68 -7.55 0.07
N LEU A 70 1.62 -7.72 -1.25
CA LEU A 70 1.06 -6.76 -2.20
C LEU A 70 -0.37 -7.13 -2.54
N LEU A 71 -1.25 -6.15 -2.45
CA LEU A 71 -2.67 -6.25 -2.79
C LEU A 71 -2.94 -5.31 -3.96
N GLU A 72 -3.22 -5.87 -5.12
CA GLU A 72 -3.70 -5.12 -6.27
C GLU A 72 -5.19 -4.85 -6.11
N VAL A 73 -5.61 -3.61 -6.27
CA VAL A 73 -7.03 -3.23 -6.21
C VAL A 73 -7.53 -2.80 -7.59
N SER A 74 -8.81 -2.99 -7.86
CA SER A 74 -9.46 -2.62 -9.13
C SER A 74 -9.68 -1.10 -9.26
N GLU A 75 -8.62 -0.31 -9.12
CA GLU A 75 -8.63 1.15 -9.24
C GLU A 75 -7.38 1.59 -9.98
N GLN A 76 -7.53 2.40 -11.03
CA GLN A 76 -6.41 2.84 -11.86
C GLN A 76 -5.81 4.16 -11.37
N ASP A 77 -6.58 4.96 -10.65
CA ASP A 77 -6.13 6.24 -10.14
C ASP A 77 -5.24 6.04 -8.91
N PHE A 78 -4.05 6.63 -8.95
CA PHE A 78 -3.23 6.75 -7.77
C PHE A 78 -3.91 7.73 -6.81
N VAL A 79 -4.45 7.20 -5.72
CA VAL A 79 -4.94 8.01 -4.60
C VAL A 79 -3.86 8.02 -3.52
N PRO A 80 -3.40 9.21 -3.09
CA PRO A 80 -2.38 9.33 -2.06
C PRO A 80 -2.96 8.91 -0.70
N HIS A 81 -2.83 7.62 -0.42
CA HIS A 81 -3.12 7.02 0.88
C HIS A 81 -1.81 6.81 1.65
N TYR A 82 -1.88 6.71 2.98
CA TYR A 82 -0.72 6.37 3.82
C TYR A 82 -0.22 4.92 3.61
N HIS A 83 -0.62 4.23 2.53
CA HIS A 83 -0.41 2.79 2.33
C HIS A 83 -0.83 1.95 3.55
N GLN A 84 -1.82 2.45 4.31
CA GLN A 84 -2.32 1.83 5.52
C GLN A 84 -3.74 1.31 5.27
N ILE A 85 -3.93 0.02 5.57
CA ILE A 85 -5.26 -0.60 5.58
C ILE A 85 -5.92 -0.27 6.91
N GLU A 86 -7.06 0.41 6.84
CA GLU A 86 -7.88 0.79 7.98
C GLU A 86 -8.85 -0.34 8.35
N GLN A 87 -9.48 -0.94 7.35
CA GLN A 87 -10.48 -2.00 7.53
C GLN A 87 -10.36 -3.05 6.43
N VAL A 88 -10.74 -4.27 6.80
CA VAL A 88 -10.76 -5.44 5.93
C VAL A 88 -12.14 -6.05 5.99
N HIS A 89 -12.70 -6.40 4.83
CA HIS A 89 -13.99 -7.06 4.73
C HIS A 89 -13.93 -8.20 3.72
N GLU A 90 -14.36 -9.39 4.16
CA GLU A 90 -14.48 -10.59 3.33
C GLU A 90 -15.96 -10.91 3.13
N SER A 91 -16.34 -11.16 1.88
CA SER A 91 -17.68 -11.60 1.51
C SER A 91 -17.63 -12.67 0.42
N ASN A 92 -18.77 -13.26 0.09
CA ASN A 92 -18.88 -14.22 -1.01
C ASN A 92 -18.50 -13.62 -2.38
N GLU A 93 -18.52 -12.29 -2.52
CA GLU A 93 -18.19 -11.57 -3.75
C GLU A 93 -16.70 -11.21 -3.87
N GLY A 94 -15.94 -11.40 -2.78
CA GLY A 94 -14.49 -11.24 -2.74
C GLY A 94 -13.96 -10.51 -1.51
N TYR A 95 -12.70 -10.09 -1.62
CA TYR A 95 -11.92 -9.44 -0.57
C TYR A 95 -11.87 -7.92 -0.79
N PHE A 96 -12.22 -7.14 0.22
CA PHE A 96 -12.31 -5.69 0.15
C PHE A 96 -11.49 -5.03 1.26
N ILE A 97 -10.80 -3.95 0.91
CA ILE A 97 -9.99 -3.17 1.85
C ILE A 97 -10.41 -1.71 1.83
N ARG A 98 -10.32 -1.05 2.99
CA ARG A 98 -10.45 0.39 3.12
C ARG A 98 -9.09 0.97 3.50
N LEU A 99 -8.68 2.02 2.79
CA LEU A 99 -7.39 2.67 3.00
C LEU A 99 -7.54 3.97 3.77
N LYS A 100 -6.53 4.27 4.61
CA LYS A 100 -6.42 5.54 5.30
C LYS A 100 -5.96 6.63 4.32
N SER A 101 -6.76 7.68 4.16
CA SER A 101 -6.38 8.87 3.39
C SER A 101 -5.29 9.67 4.09
N ILE A 102 -4.46 10.35 3.30
CA ILE A 102 -3.47 11.33 3.80
C ILE A 102 -4.16 12.49 4.52
#